data_AF-A0A1Q4ZF24-F1
#
_entry.id   AF-A0A1Q4ZF24-F1
#
_cell.length_a   1.000
_cell.length_b   1.000
_cell.length_c   1.000
_cell.angle_alpha   90.00
_cell.angle_beta   90.00
_cell.angle_gamma   90.00
#
_symmetry.space_group_name_H-M   'P 1'
#
loop_
_entity.id
_entity.type
_entity.pdbx_description
1 polymer ?
#
loop_
_entity_poly.entity_id
_entity_poly.type
_entity_poly.pdbx_seq_one_letter_code
_entity_poly.pdbx_strand_id
1 'polypeptide(L)'
;MATAGKAAALAVVEATRALELALHYAGSSCDLEQSIEPGGCRLRLTPAPALPWLLGDVQGNLLSDRIIAAVTRIEQPLPCPGPDLVIEPASTQDIRALGRLVESSLTEVQKAALQLHRAFARSGFERRVGVQNDVIEAGVIEASTFDTEDATHLYRILGGDELALCDLDLSDWRDHERFATHLQKTMHTATGRPLLVESRPTCGHCRDQHGGNRIRIDFLDTDDALALAAALKAPNAPVGPILTQGV
;
A
#
# COMPACT_ATOMS: atom_id res chain seq x y z
N MET A 1 -13.56 12.49 -30.09
CA MET A 1 -12.75 11.27 -30.29
C MET A 1 -11.44 11.24 -29.48
N ALA A 2 -10.78 12.37 -29.19
CA ALA A 2 -9.54 12.38 -28.38
C ALA A 2 -9.71 12.00 -26.88
N THR A 3 -10.92 12.10 -26.33
CA THR A 3 -11.22 11.82 -24.91
C THR A 3 -11.34 10.34 -24.57
N ALA A 4 -11.84 9.52 -25.51
CA ALA A 4 -12.04 8.09 -25.30
C ALA A 4 -10.70 7.32 -25.26
N GLY A 5 -9.74 7.67 -26.13
CA GLY A 5 -8.41 7.07 -26.14
C GLY A 5 -7.61 7.36 -24.87
N LYS A 6 -7.70 8.60 -24.35
CA LYS A 6 -7.03 8.99 -23.10
C LYS A 6 -7.59 8.26 -21.87
N ALA A 7 -8.91 8.09 -21.81
CA ALA A 7 -9.56 7.37 -20.72
C ALA A 7 -9.22 5.87 -20.73
N ALA A 8 -9.16 5.25 -21.91
CA ALA A 8 -8.76 3.84 -22.05
C ALA A 8 -7.30 3.61 -21.65
N ALA A 9 -6.39 4.48 -22.09
CA ALA A 9 -4.98 4.41 -21.71
C ALA A 9 -4.78 4.57 -20.20
N LEU A 10 -5.46 5.53 -19.57
CA LEU A 10 -5.42 5.71 -18.13
C LEU A 10 -5.93 4.47 -17.38
N ALA A 11 -7.03 3.87 -17.84
CA ALA A 11 -7.60 2.67 -17.23
C ALA A 11 -6.67 1.45 -17.31
N VAL A 12 -5.88 1.32 -18.38
CA VAL A 12 -4.83 0.31 -18.50
C VAL A 12 -3.73 0.57 -17.48
N VAL A 13 -3.19 1.79 -17.42
CA VAL A 13 -2.13 2.16 -16.46
C VAL A 13 -2.55 1.90 -15.02
N GLU A 14 -3.77 2.30 -14.65
CA GLU A 14 -4.31 2.06 -13.30
C GLU A 14 -4.45 0.57 -12.97
N ALA A 15 -5.00 -0.22 -13.90
CA ALA A 15 -5.17 -1.66 -13.71
C ALA A 15 -3.82 -2.37 -13.58
N THR A 16 -2.86 -1.97 -14.40
CA THR A 16 -1.50 -2.48 -14.41
C THR A 16 -0.76 -2.14 -13.11
N ARG A 17 -0.83 -0.89 -12.64
CA ARG A 17 -0.22 -0.49 -11.36
C ARG A 17 -0.84 -1.21 -10.17
N ALA A 18 -2.16 -1.44 -10.21
CA ALA A 18 -2.84 -2.21 -9.17
C ALA A 18 -2.39 -3.69 -9.15
N LEU A 19 -2.16 -4.28 -10.32
CA LEU A 19 -1.64 -5.65 -10.46
C LEU A 19 -0.19 -5.75 -9.98
N GLU A 20 0.68 -4.82 -10.38
CA GLU A 20 2.08 -4.76 -9.94
C GLU A 20 2.17 -4.72 -8.41
N LEU A 21 1.34 -3.90 -7.78
CA LEU A 21 1.28 -3.82 -6.32
C LEU A 21 0.82 -5.16 -5.70
N ALA A 22 -0.20 -5.82 -6.25
CA ALA A 22 -0.66 -7.11 -5.75
C ALA A 22 0.43 -8.20 -5.88
N LEU A 23 1.16 -8.22 -7.00
CA LEU A 23 2.29 -9.13 -7.23
C LEU A 23 3.44 -8.89 -6.25
N HIS A 24 3.72 -7.62 -5.93
CA HIS A 24 4.70 -7.26 -4.90
C HIS A 24 4.35 -7.89 -3.55
N TYR A 25 3.09 -7.81 -3.10
CA TYR A 25 2.65 -8.44 -1.84
C TYR A 25 2.59 -9.97 -1.91
N ALA A 26 2.41 -10.55 -3.10
CA ALA A 26 2.55 -11.99 -3.32
C ALA A 26 4.01 -12.48 -3.23
N GLY A 27 4.99 -11.58 -3.13
CA GLY A 27 6.41 -11.94 -3.12
C GLY A 27 6.95 -12.33 -4.49
N SER A 28 6.23 -11.99 -5.57
CA SER A 28 6.71 -12.19 -6.94
C SER A 28 7.48 -10.97 -7.43
N SER A 29 8.68 -11.18 -7.95
CA SER A 29 9.31 -10.21 -8.85
C SER A 29 8.56 -10.20 -10.18
N CYS A 30 8.17 -9.02 -10.63
CA CYS A 30 7.50 -8.80 -11.90
C CYS A 30 8.24 -7.70 -12.66
N ASP A 31 8.73 -8.02 -13.86
CA ASP A 31 9.09 -6.99 -14.83
C ASP A 31 7.86 -6.72 -15.68
N LEU A 32 7.37 -5.50 -15.63
CA LEU A 32 6.14 -5.11 -16.32
C LEU A 32 6.48 -4.19 -17.48
N GLU A 33 6.26 -4.67 -18.70
CA GLU A 33 6.37 -3.87 -19.91
C GLU A 33 4.97 -3.33 -20.27
N GLN A 34 4.80 -2.01 -20.16
CA GLN A 34 3.59 -1.32 -20.62
C GLN A 34 3.72 -0.96 -22.11
N SER A 35 2.77 -1.43 -22.90
CA SER A 35 2.53 -1.08 -24.29
C SER A 35 1.24 -0.27 -24.40
N ILE A 36 1.22 0.64 -25.36
CA ILE A 36 0.15 1.64 -25.58
C ILE A 36 -1.01 1.02 -26.39
N GLU A 37 -0.83 -0.20 -26.93
CA GLU A 37 -1.87 -0.92 -27.66
C GLU A 37 -2.91 -1.57 -26.70
N PRO A 38 -4.17 -1.77 -27.12
CA PRO A 38 -5.14 -2.54 -26.34
C PRO A 38 -4.64 -3.97 -26.12
N GLY A 39 -4.53 -4.40 -24.85
CA GLY A 39 -3.85 -5.66 -24.49
C GLY A 39 -2.33 -5.51 -24.26
N GLY A 40 -1.83 -4.28 -24.29
CA GLY A 40 -0.42 -3.93 -24.13
C GLY A 40 0.12 -4.04 -22.70
N CYS A 41 -0.23 -5.08 -21.93
CA CYS A 41 0.49 -5.36 -20.70
C CYS A 41 1.20 -6.69 -20.87
N ARG A 42 2.53 -6.66 -20.82
CA ARG A 42 3.34 -7.87 -20.85
C ARG A 42 3.98 -8.04 -19.48
N LEU A 43 3.59 -9.12 -18.82
CA LEU A 43 4.00 -9.45 -17.47
C LEU A 43 5.04 -10.54 -17.55
N ARG A 44 6.26 -10.25 -17.12
CA ARG A 44 7.29 -11.27 -16.93
C ARG A 44 7.32 -11.61 -15.44
N LEU A 45 6.85 -12.81 -15.11
CA LEU A 45 6.74 -13.29 -13.75
C LEU A 45 7.80 -14.34 -13.48
N THR A 46 8.48 -14.18 -12.35
CA THR A 46 9.22 -15.29 -11.73
C THR A 46 8.24 -16.11 -10.90
N PRO A 47 8.14 -17.43 -11.11
CA PRO A 47 7.24 -18.27 -10.33
C PRO A 47 7.50 -18.12 -8.82
N ALA A 48 6.46 -17.74 -8.06
CA ALA A 48 6.51 -17.67 -6.61
C ALA A 48 5.56 -18.71 -5.99
N PRO A 49 5.94 -19.34 -4.87
CA PRO A 49 5.10 -20.36 -4.23
C PRO A 49 3.75 -19.82 -3.74
N ALA A 50 3.63 -18.49 -3.54
CA ALA A 50 2.38 -17.83 -3.16
C ALA A 50 1.33 -17.77 -4.28
N LEU A 51 1.67 -18.14 -5.52
CA LEU A 51 0.77 -18.10 -6.67
C LEU A 51 0.56 -19.52 -7.23
N PRO A 52 -0.28 -20.35 -6.60
CA PRO A 52 -0.44 -21.75 -6.98
C PRO A 52 -0.95 -21.93 -8.42
N TRP A 53 -1.68 -20.96 -8.95
CA TRP A 53 -2.16 -20.96 -10.34
C TRP A 53 -1.05 -20.79 -11.38
N LEU A 54 0.16 -20.35 -10.98
CA LEU A 54 1.36 -20.35 -11.84
C LEU A 54 2.01 -21.74 -11.96
N LEU A 55 1.57 -22.73 -11.18
CA LEU A 55 2.07 -24.10 -11.24
C LEU A 55 1.22 -24.93 -12.22
N GLY A 56 1.89 -25.80 -13.01
CA GLY A 56 1.20 -26.72 -13.91
C GLY A 56 0.68 -26.04 -15.18
N ASP A 57 -0.60 -26.22 -15.51
CA ASP A 57 -1.22 -25.65 -16.72
C ASP A 57 -1.72 -24.22 -16.47
N VAL A 58 -0.81 -23.25 -16.60
CA VAL A 58 -1.10 -21.82 -16.39
C VAL A 58 -2.21 -21.33 -17.33
N GLN A 59 -2.22 -21.76 -18.59
CA GLN A 59 -3.24 -21.34 -19.56
C GLN A 59 -4.62 -21.86 -19.14
N GLY A 60 -4.72 -23.14 -18.76
CA GLY A 60 -5.95 -23.75 -18.27
C GLY A 60 -6.47 -23.09 -16.98
N ASN A 61 -5.57 -22.75 -16.06
CA ASN A 61 -5.91 -22.05 -14.82
C ASN A 61 -6.50 -20.65 -15.11
N LEU A 62 -5.82 -19.85 -15.94
CA LEU A 62 -6.30 -18.51 -16.32
C LEU A 62 -7.67 -18.58 -17.01
N LEU A 63 -7.87 -19.54 -17.92
CA LEU A 63 -9.15 -19.73 -18.60
C LEU A 63 -10.27 -20.14 -17.63
N SER A 64 -9.97 -20.91 -16.59
CA SER A 64 -10.93 -21.30 -15.56
C SER A 64 -11.45 -20.09 -14.77
N ASP A 65 -10.59 -19.08 -14.58
CA ASP A 65 -10.93 -17.77 -14.00
C ASP A 65 -11.48 -16.76 -15.04
N ARG A 66 -11.75 -17.23 -16.26
CA ARG A 66 -12.25 -16.43 -17.40
C ARG A 66 -11.30 -15.28 -17.79
N ILE A 67 -10.00 -15.52 -17.66
CA ILE A 67 -8.94 -14.59 -18.05
C ILE A 67 -8.41 -15.02 -19.41
N ILE A 68 -8.54 -14.14 -20.41
CA ILE A 68 -7.98 -14.37 -21.74
C ILE A 68 -6.59 -13.76 -21.79
N ALA A 69 -5.57 -14.61 -21.89
CA ALA A 69 -4.19 -14.17 -22.03
C ALA A 69 -3.40 -15.14 -22.92
N ALA A 70 -2.41 -14.62 -23.64
CA ALA A 70 -1.36 -15.44 -24.24
C ALA A 70 -0.30 -15.74 -23.18
N VAL A 71 0.08 -17.02 -23.04
CA VAL A 71 1.09 -17.46 -22.09
C VAL A 71 2.27 -18.05 -22.84
N THR A 72 3.46 -17.49 -22.63
CA THR A 72 4.72 -18.00 -23.19
C THR A 72 5.68 -18.34 -22.07
N ARG A 73 6.25 -19.56 -22.11
CA ARG A 73 7.33 -19.97 -21.21
C ARG A 73 8.67 -19.62 -21.83
N ILE A 74 9.47 -18.84 -21.12
CA ILE A 74 10.85 -18.57 -21.52
C ILE A 74 11.74 -19.58 -20.78
N GLU A 75 12.33 -20.49 -21.53
CA GLU A 75 13.40 -21.34 -21.03
C GLU A 75 14.64 -20.47 -20.80
N GLN A 76 15.01 -20.27 -19.52
CA GLN A 76 16.26 -19.60 -19.19
C GLN A 76 17.41 -20.61 -19.12
N PRO A 77 18.63 -20.26 -19.60
CA PRO A 77 19.82 -21.02 -19.29
C PRO A 77 20.10 -20.96 -17.77
N LEU A 78 20.43 -22.11 -17.19
CA LEU A 78 20.85 -22.26 -15.78
C LEU A 78 21.93 -21.21 -15.41
N PRO A 79 21.92 -20.61 -14.20
CA PRO A 79 21.38 -21.16 -12.96
C PRO A 79 20.29 -20.26 -12.32
N CYS A 80 19.27 -19.88 -13.08
CA CYS A 80 18.15 -19.09 -12.54
C CYS A 80 17.01 -20.00 -12.03
N PRO A 81 16.31 -19.59 -10.95
CA PRO A 81 15.22 -20.37 -10.38
C PRO A 81 13.95 -20.28 -11.26
N GLY A 82 13.79 -21.24 -12.17
CA GLY A 82 12.56 -21.49 -12.91
C GLY A 82 12.44 -20.73 -14.25
N PRO A 83 11.57 -21.22 -15.17
CA PRO A 83 11.29 -20.53 -16.42
C PRO A 83 10.49 -19.26 -16.13
N ASP A 84 10.89 -18.14 -16.73
CA ASP A 84 10.07 -16.95 -16.67
C ASP A 84 8.78 -17.16 -17.47
N LEU A 85 7.68 -16.69 -16.90
CA LEU A 85 6.38 -16.71 -17.55
C LEU A 85 6.08 -15.34 -18.11
N VAL A 86 5.83 -15.28 -19.41
CA VAL A 86 5.28 -14.09 -20.06
C VAL A 86 3.78 -14.27 -20.20
N ILE A 87 3.02 -13.36 -19.59
CA ILE A 87 1.56 -13.30 -19.70
C ILE A 87 1.17 -12.00 -20.38
N GLU A 88 0.37 -12.11 -21.44
CA GLU A 88 -0.14 -10.99 -22.23
C GLU A 88 -1.67 -11.00 -22.18
N PRO A 89 -2.31 -10.29 -21.23
CA PRO A 89 -3.76 -10.22 -21.11
C PRO A 89 -4.39 -9.52 -22.32
N ALA A 90 -5.47 -10.07 -22.86
CA ALA A 90 -6.10 -9.58 -24.08
C ALA A 90 -6.80 -8.22 -23.90
N SER A 91 -7.16 -7.84 -22.67
CA SER A 91 -7.89 -6.61 -22.38
C SER A 91 -7.61 -6.05 -20.98
N THR A 92 -8.00 -4.79 -20.74
CA THR A 92 -7.97 -4.19 -19.40
C THR A 92 -8.83 -4.97 -18.39
N GLN A 93 -9.91 -5.62 -18.85
CA GLN A 93 -10.74 -6.46 -17.99
C GLN A 93 -9.95 -7.70 -17.53
N ASP A 94 -9.16 -8.30 -18.42
CA ASP A 94 -8.29 -9.44 -18.11
C ASP A 94 -7.17 -9.04 -17.14
N ILE A 95 -6.57 -7.84 -17.30
CA ILE A 95 -5.59 -7.31 -16.33
C ILE A 95 -6.23 -7.20 -14.93
N ARG A 96 -7.45 -6.65 -14.84
CA ARG A 96 -8.17 -6.55 -13.55
C ARG A 96 -8.56 -7.91 -12.99
N ALA A 97 -8.92 -8.86 -13.85
CA ALA A 97 -9.25 -10.22 -13.43
C ALA A 97 -8.02 -10.95 -12.89
N LEU A 98 -6.87 -10.79 -13.54
CA LEU A 98 -5.59 -11.28 -13.07
C LEU A 98 -5.20 -10.67 -11.72
N GLY A 99 -5.40 -9.35 -11.54
CA GLY A 99 -5.21 -8.69 -10.25
C GLY A 99 -6.06 -9.30 -9.15
N ARG A 100 -7.34 -9.60 -9.42
CA ARG A 100 -8.22 -10.29 -8.45
C ARG A 100 -7.75 -11.72 -8.15
N LEU A 101 -7.29 -12.45 -9.15
CA LEU A 101 -6.76 -13.81 -8.97
C LEU A 101 -5.52 -13.81 -8.07
N VAL A 102 -4.59 -12.87 -8.29
CA VAL A 102 -3.43 -12.65 -7.42
C VAL A 102 -3.89 -12.30 -6.01
N GLU A 103 -4.79 -11.32 -5.85
CA GLU A 103 -5.32 -10.92 -4.53
C GLU A 103 -6.03 -12.06 -3.78
N SER A 104 -6.72 -12.96 -4.49
CA SER A 104 -7.36 -14.12 -3.86
C SER A 104 -6.37 -15.17 -3.34
N SER A 105 -5.14 -15.16 -3.88
CA SER A 105 -4.07 -16.07 -3.47
C SER A 105 -3.27 -15.54 -2.27
N LEU A 106 -3.44 -14.26 -1.90
CA LEU A 106 -2.76 -13.64 -0.77
C LEU A 106 -3.26 -14.19 0.57
N THR A 107 -2.37 -14.24 1.56
CA THR A 107 -2.75 -14.46 2.96
C THR A 107 -3.53 -13.27 3.51
N GLU A 108 -4.25 -13.45 4.62
CA GLU A 108 -5.03 -12.36 5.23
C GLU A 108 -4.14 -11.17 5.64
N VAL A 109 -2.93 -11.44 6.14
CA VAL A 109 -1.92 -10.42 6.48
C VAL A 109 -1.51 -9.63 5.25
N GLN A 110 -1.20 -10.31 4.14
CA GLN A 110 -0.84 -9.68 2.87
C GLN A 110 -2.00 -8.84 2.31
N LYS A 111 -3.25 -9.33 2.41
CA LYS A 111 -4.44 -8.57 2.02
C LYS A 111 -4.60 -7.31 2.87
N ALA A 112 -4.46 -7.41 4.18
CA ALA A 112 -4.56 -6.25 5.08
C ALA A 112 -3.46 -5.22 4.80
N ALA A 113 -2.21 -5.67 4.61
CA ALA A 113 -1.10 -4.79 4.24
C ALA A 113 -1.33 -4.09 2.88
N LEU A 114 -1.80 -4.83 1.87
CA LEU A 114 -2.19 -4.27 0.56
C LEU A 114 -3.32 -3.25 0.69
N GLN A 115 -4.33 -3.52 1.52
CA GLN A 115 -5.43 -2.59 1.76
C GLN A 115 -4.97 -1.31 2.46
N LEU A 116 -4.07 -1.43 3.44
CA LEU A 116 -3.47 -0.30 4.13
C LEU A 116 -2.59 0.53 3.19
N HIS A 117 -1.76 -0.11 2.37
CA HIS A 117 -0.97 0.55 1.33
C HIS A 117 -1.87 1.38 0.40
N ARG A 118 -2.96 0.78 -0.10
CA ARG A 118 -3.92 1.45 -0.97
C ARG A 118 -4.61 2.62 -0.27
N ALA A 119 -4.88 2.51 1.03
CA ALA A 119 -5.46 3.59 1.82
C ALA A 119 -4.48 4.76 1.95
N PHE A 120 -3.22 4.49 2.32
CA PHE A 120 -2.17 5.50 2.38
C PHE A 120 -1.94 6.21 1.04
N ALA A 121 -1.82 5.45 -0.05
CA ALA A 121 -1.64 6.03 -1.39
C ALA A 121 -2.79 6.96 -1.80
N ARG A 122 -4.04 6.62 -1.43
CA ARG A 122 -5.21 7.48 -1.68
C ARG A 122 -5.21 8.74 -0.83
N SER A 123 -4.66 8.65 0.37
CA SER A 123 -4.47 9.79 1.27
C SER A 123 -3.22 10.63 0.94
N GLY A 124 -2.52 10.33 -0.15
CA GLY A 124 -1.38 11.13 -0.63
C GLY A 124 -0.01 10.70 -0.08
N PHE A 125 0.09 9.57 0.60
CA PHE A 125 1.37 9.07 1.10
C PHE A 125 2.06 8.20 0.04
N GLU A 126 3.32 8.50 -0.25
CA GLU A 126 4.19 7.69 -1.14
C GLU A 126 4.97 6.62 -0.35
N ARG A 127 4.32 5.98 0.63
CA ARG A 127 4.99 5.07 1.58
C ARG A 127 4.68 3.61 1.29
N ARG A 128 5.69 2.76 1.49
CA ARG A 128 5.54 1.31 1.39
C ARG A 128 5.08 0.74 2.73
N VAL A 129 4.11 -0.17 2.69
CA VAL A 129 3.70 -0.98 3.85
C VAL A 129 4.38 -2.34 3.71
N GLY A 130 5.20 -2.72 4.67
CA GLY A 130 5.91 -4.00 4.66
C GLY A 130 5.09 -5.12 5.32
N VAL A 131 5.37 -6.36 4.96
CA VAL A 131 4.95 -7.53 5.73
C VAL A 131 6.22 -8.21 6.22
N GLN A 132 6.36 -8.37 7.53
CA GLN A 132 7.43 -9.16 8.14
C GLN A 132 6.88 -10.53 8.53
N ASN A 133 7.33 -11.57 7.84
CA ASN A 133 6.91 -12.95 8.08
C ASN A 133 7.84 -13.69 9.07
N ASP A 134 8.92 -13.06 9.51
CA ASP A 134 10.05 -13.76 10.14
C ASP A 134 9.96 -13.83 11.69
N VAL A 135 9.02 -13.11 12.31
CA VAL A 135 9.05 -12.86 13.76
C VAL A 135 7.93 -13.57 14.54
N ILE A 136 6.78 -13.85 13.93
CA ILE A 136 5.61 -14.47 14.58
C ILE A 136 4.84 -15.31 13.54
N GLU A 137 4.31 -16.48 13.91
CA GLU A 137 3.49 -17.35 13.04
C GLU A 137 2.31 -16.61 12.36
N ALA A 138 1.88 -15.47 12.91
CA ALA A 138 0.78 -14.66 12.41
C ALA A 138 1.19 -13.60 11.38
N GLY A 139 2.49 -13.36 11.13
CA GLY A 139 2.99 -12.23 10.32
C GLY A 139 2.63 -10.86 10.94
N VAL A 140 3.50 -9.87 10.79
CA VAL A 140 3.20 -8.51 11.25
C VAL A 140 3.32 -7.51 10.11
N ILE A 141 2.50 -6.47 10.16
CA ILE A 141 2.44 -5.43 9.13
C ILE A 141 3.23 -4.22 9.64
N GLU A 142 4.26 -3.85 8.90
CA GLU A 142 5.06 -2.66 9.19
C GLU A 142 4.48 -1.49 8.41
N ALA A 143 3.74 -0.63 9.10
CA ALA A 143 3.48 0.72 8.60
C ALA A 143 4.76 1.52 8.81
N SER A 144 5.48 1.80 7.71
CA SER A 144 6.76 2.52 7.69
C SER A 144 6.84 3.72 8.65
N THR A 145 8.05 4.16 8.95
CA THR A 145 8.29 5.38 9.72
C THR A 145 7.90 6.64 8.91
N PHE A 146 7.17 7.55 9.54
CA PHE A 146 6.72 8.82 9.01
C PHE A 146 7.70 9.93 9.38
N ASP A 147 7.95 10.86 8.45
CA ASP A 147 8.53 12.13 8.84
C ASP A 147 7.49 13.01 9.54
N THR A 148 7.96 14.10 10.15
CA THR A 148 7.09 15.02 10.88
C THR A 148 5.99 15.60 10.01
N GLU A 149 6.26 15.89 8.73
CA GLU A 149 5.27 16.45 7.81
C GLU A 149 4.18 15.43 7.47
N ASP A 150 4.56 14.22 7.07
CA ASP A 150 3.64 13.12 6.80
C ASP A 150 2.86 12.71 8.05
N ALA A 151 3.50 12.66 9.22
CA ALA A 151 2.82 12.34 10.47
C ALA A 151 1.78 13.41 10.83
N THR A 152 2.09 14.68 10.58
CA THR A 152 1.14 15.79 10.75
C THR A 152 0.00 15.67 9.75
N HIS A 153 0.29 15.33 8.48
CA HIS A 153 -0.75 15.08 7.49
C HIS A 153 -1.67 13.91 7.91
N LEU A 154 -1.09 12.82 8.42
CA LEU A 154 -1.84 11.68 8.95
C LEU A 154 -2.74 12.09 10.11
N TYR A 155 -2.22 12.88 11.05
CA TYR A 155 -2.98 13.43 12.16
C TYR A 155 -4.25 14.16 11.68
N ARG A 156 -4.10 15.01 10.66
CA ARG A 156 -5.22 15.79 10.07
C ARG A 156 -6.25 14.90 9.40
N ILE A 157 -5.81 13.94 8.60
CA ILE A 157 -6.70 13.00 7.90
C ILE A 157 -7.54 12.21 8.92
N LEU A 158 -6.95 11.85 10.06
CA LEU A 158 -7.64 11.10 11.11
C LEU A 158 -8.52 11.97 12.02
N GLY A 159 -8.71 13.25 11.69
CA GLY A 159 -9.57 14.17 12.45
C GLY A 159 -8.91 14.73 13.72
N GLY A 160 -7.59 14.83 13.73
CA GLY A 160 -6.84 15.46 14.80
C GLY A 160 -7.20 16.94 14.98
N ASP A 161 -7.03 17.43 16.21
CA ASP A 161 -7.26 18.82 16.60
C ASP A 161 -6.06 19.70 16.26
N GLU A 162 -6.19 20.54 15.23
CA GLU A 162 -5.13 21.46 14.78
C GLU A 162 -4.68 22.43 15.88
N LEU A 163 -5.55 22.79 16.83
CA LEU A 163 -5.16 23.66 17.93
C LEU A 163 -4.09 23.00 18.82
N ALA A 164 -4.12 21.68 18.94
CA ALA A 164 -3.11 20.92 19.68
C ALA A 164 -1.73 20.94 18.98
N LEU A 165 -1.67 21.27 17.68
CA LEU A 165 -0.41 21.38 16.94
C LEU A 165 0.19 22.79 16.99
N CYS A 166 -0.63 23.83 17.14
CA CYS A 166 -0.17 25.22 17.12
C CYS A 166 0.84 25.55 18.22
N ASP A 167 0.77 24.85 19.36
CA ASP A 167 1.63 25.08 20.52
C ASP A 167 2.88 24.19 20.56
N LEU A 168 3.13 23.38 19.52
CA LEU A 168 4.22 22.41 19.49
C LEU A 168 5.34 22.83 18.54
N ASP A 169 6.59 22.89 19.04
CA ASP A 169 7.78 22.91 18.19
C ASP A 169 8.20 21.48 17.86
N LEU A 170 7.79 20.96 16.70
CA LEU A 170 8.09 19.57 16.31
C LEU A 170 9.59 19.30 16.03
N SER A 171 10.44 20.35 16.05
CA SER A 171 11.89 20.21 16.04
C SER A 171 12.47 19.91 17.44
N ASP A 172 11.76 20.29 18.51
CA ASP A 172 12.06 19.92 19.88
C ASP A 172 11.59 18.49 20.18
N TRP A 173 12.44 17.75 20.90
CA TRP A 173 12.18 16.35 21.21
C TRP A 173 10.93 16.15 22.08
N ARG A 174 10.73 17.00 23.10
CA ARG A 174 9.64 16.83 24.07
C ARG A 174 8.30 17.15 23.43
N ASP A 175 8.27 18.18 22.61
CA ASP A 175 7.06 18.51 21.85
C ASP A 175 6.78 17.49 20.75
N HIS A 176 7.80 16.86 20.17
CA HIS A 176 7.63 15.72 19.27
C HIS A 176 7.10 14.45 19.99
N GLU A 177 7.51 14.18 21.23
CA GLU A 177 6.91 13.11 22.06
C GLU A 177 5.45 13.39 22.41
N ARG A 178 5.13 14.65 22.73
CA ARG A 178 3.74 15.09 22.94
C ARG A 178 2.91 14.90 21.68
N PHE A 179 3.45 15.28 20.52
CA PHE A 179 2.80 15.05 19.24
C PHE A 179 2.53 13.56 18.98
N ALA A 180 3.50 12.67 19.23
CA ALA A 180 3.28 11.22 19.15
C ALA A 180 2.10 10.75 20.04
N THR A 181 1.99 11.31 21.24
CA THR A 181 0.87 11.04 22.16
C THR A 181 -0.48 11.54 21.62
N HIS A 182 -0.50 12.73 21.00
CA HIS A 182 -1.70 13.26 20.35
C HIS A 182 -2.12 12.41 19.15
N LEU A 183 -1.16 11.99 18.33
CA LEU A 183 -1.41 11.10 17.20
C LEU A 183 -1.92 9.73 17.66
N GLN A 184 -1.32 9.14 18.68
CA GLN A 184 -1.80 7.88 19.27
C GLN A 184 -3.27 7.96 19.71
N LYS A 185 -3.65 9.03 20.42
CA LYS A 185 -5.05 9.24 20.84
C LYS A 185 -6.00 9.41 19.66
N THR A 186 -5.56 10.11 18.62
CA THR A 186 -6.34 10.35 17.41
C THR A 186 -6.52 9.06 16.62
N MET A 187 -5.46 8.28 16.44
CA MET A 187 -5.52 6.94 15.85
C MET A 187 -6.44 6.01 16.64
N HIS A 188 -6.38 6.06 17.98
CA HIS A 188 -7.29 5.27 18.81
C HIS A 188 -8.75 5.68 18.61
N THR A 189 -9.02 6.97 18.53
CA THR A 189 -10.38 7.49 18.28
C THR A 189 -10.89 7.09 16.90
N ALA A 190 -10.04 7.17 15.88
CA ALA A 190 -10.41 6.88 14.49
C ALA A 190 -10.57 5.38 14.21
N THR A 191 -9.76 4.53 14.83
CA THR A 191 -9.75 3.08 14.59
C THR A 191 -10.52 2.27 15.64
N GLY A 192 -10.79 2.85 16.81
CA GLY A 192 -11.29 2.14 17.99
C GLY A 192 -10.26 1.23 18.66
N ARG A 193 -8.99 1.23 18.20
CA ARG A 193 -7.94 0.30 18.67
C ARG A 193 -6.72 1.05 19.21
N PRO A 194 -6.08 0.57 20.29
CA PRO A 194 -4.95 1.27 20.90
C PRO A 194 -3.66 1.00 20.14
N LEU A 195 -3.46 1.69 19.01
CA LEU A 195 -2.25 1.57 18.19
C LEU A 195 -1.08 2.29 18.87
N LEU A 196 0.08 1.64 18.96
CA LEU A 196 1.27 2.26 19.55
C LEU A 196 1.94 3.21 18.55
N VAL A 197 2.20 4.44 18.98
CA VAL A 197 2.90 5.46 18.21
C VAL A 197 4.11 5.92 19.00
N GLU A 198 5.28 5.87 18.37
CA GLU A 198 6.54 6.21 18.99
C GLU A 198 7.21 7.39 18.29
N SER A 199 7.69 8.33 19.10
CA SER A 199 8.62 9.36 18.69
C SER A 199 10.02 8.75 18.50
N ARG A 200 10.60 8.90 17.31
CA ARG A 200 11.95 8.44 16.96
C ARG A 200 12.82 9.67 16.71
N PRO A 201 13.69 10.05 17.66
CA PRO A 201 14.53 11.23 17.51
C PRO A 201 15.64 10.95 16.51
N THR A 202 15.98 11.95 15.71
CA THR A 202 17.14 11.87 14.82
C THR A 202 18.31 12.59 15.47
N CYS A 203 19.43 11.88 15.65
CA CYS A 203 20.64 12.43 16.24
C CYS A 203 21.17 13.62 15.42
N GLY A 204 21.87 14.57 16.04
CA GLY A 204 22.37 15.76 15.33
C GLY A 204 23.24 15.44 14.11
N HIS A 205 24.07 14.39 14.20
CA HIS A 205 24.88 13.89 13.08
C HIS A 205 24.05 13.21 11.98
N CYS A 206 22.96 12.56 12.38
CA CYS A 206 22.06 11.81 11.52
C CYS A 206 21.09 12.76 10.77
N ARG A 207 20.91 13.98 11.27
CA ARG A 207 19.89 14.93 10.80
C ARG A 207 20.13 15.36 9.36
N ASP A 208 21.39 15.62 9.01
CA ASP A 208 21.76 16.05 7.66
C ASP A 208 21.62 14.92 6.62
N GLN A 209 21.71 13.66 7.05
CA GLN A 209 21.65 12.50 6.19
C GLN A 209 20.24 11.88 6.09
N HIS A 210 19.49 11.88 7.20
CA HIS A 210 18.23 11.15 7.33
C HIS A 210 17.02 12.06 7.59
N GLY A 211 17.23 13.37 7.76
CA GLY A 211 16.20 14.37 8.02
C GLY A 211 15.90 14.60 9.50
N GLY A 212 14.77 15.27 9.78
CA GLY A 212 14.33 15.58 11.14
C GLY A 212 13.86 14.37 11.96
N ASN A 213 13.22 14.64 13.09
CA ASN A 213 12.55 13.63 13.91
C ASN A 213 11.52 12.83 13.09
N ARG A 214 11.18 11.65 13.58
CA ARG A 214 10.33 10.68 12.87
C ARG A 214 9.29 10.08 13.80
N ILE A 215 8.15 9.71 13.27
CA ILE A 215 7.09 8.99 13.99
C ILE A 215 7.01 7.57 13.47
N ARG A 216 7.08 6.59 14.37
CA ARG A 216 6.88 5.19 14.04
C ARG A 216 5.53 4.73 14.57
N ILE A 217 4.71 4.15 13.71
CA ILE A 217 3.59 3.32 14.15
C ILE A 217 4.18 1.93 14.35
N ASP A 218 3.97 1.33 15.52
CA ASP A 218 4.52 -0.01 15.78
C ASP A 218 3.85 -1.06 14.89
N PHE A 219 4.37 -2.29 14.94
CA PHE A 219 3.85 -3.40 14.15
C PHE A 219 2.35 -3.60 14.35
N LEU A 220 1.64 -3.73 13.23
CA LEU A 220 0.19 -3.90 13.20
C LEU A 220 -0.17 -5.36 12.98
N ASP A 221 -1.18 -5.84 13.71
CA ASP A 221 -1.88 -7.07 13.35
C ASP A 221 -2.80 -6.83 12.13
N THR A 222 -3.42 -7.91 11.63
CA THR A 222 -4.32 -7.85 10.47
C THR A 222 -5.49 -6.91 10.72
N ASP A 223 -6.13 -7.02 11.88
CA ASP A 223 -7.31 -6.23 12.22
C ASP A 223 -6.96 -4.74 12.42
N ASP A 224 -5.75 -4.44 12.90
CA ASP A 224 -5.26 -3.08 13.17
C ASP A 224 -4.98 -2.36 11.85
N ALA A 225 -4.33 -3.06 10.93
CA ALA A 225 -4.10 -2.56 9.58
C ALA A 225 -5.41 -2.32 8.83
N LEU A 226 -6.40 -3.21 8.96
CA LEU A 226 -7.72 -3.03 8.35
C LEU A 226 -8.49 -1.87 8.98
N ALA A 227 -8.46 -1.72 10.31
CA ALA A 227 -9.11 -0.62 11.01
C ALA A 227 -8.50 0.73 10.62
N LEU A 228 -7.16 0.82 10.54
CA LEU A 228 -6.47 2.02 10.06
C LEU A 228 -6.78 2.31 8.59
N ALA A 229 -6.79 1.29 7.73
CA ALA A 229 -7.15 1.44 6.33
C ALA A 229 -8.61 1.91 6.14
N ALA A 230 -9.52 1.50 7.02
CA ALA A 230 -10.90 1.97 7.03
C ALA A 230 -11.01 3.42 7.50
N ALA A 231 -10.30 3.79 8.57
CA ALA A 231 -10.25 5.15 9.09
C ALA A 231 -9.75 6.16 8.03
N LEU A 232 -8.69 5.80 7.30
CA LEU A 232 -8.14 6.62 6.19
C LEU A 232 -9.10 6.79 5.00
N LYS A 233 -10.06 5.88 4.83
CA LYS A 233 -11.08 5.93 3.76
C LYS A 233 -12.35 6.66 4.19
N ALA A 234 -12.55 6.87 5.50
CA ALA A 234 -13.74 7.54 5.98
C ALA A 234 -13.77 8.97 5.45
N PRO A 235 -14.86 9.41 4.78
CA PRO A 235 -15.01 10.82 4.44
C PRO A 235 -15.09 11.60 5.75
N ASN A 236 -14.05 12.37 6.07
CA ASN A 236 -13.87 13.09 7.32
C ASN A 236 -15.19 13.62 7.90
N ALA A 237 -15.54 13.20 9.11
CA ALA A 237 -16.61 13.81 9.90
C ALA A 237 -16.05 14.11 11.31
N PRO A 238 -16.34 15.28 11.93
CA PRO A 238 -16.78 16.57 11.42
C PRO A 238 -15.69 17.64 11.53
N VAL A 239 -15.83 18.73 10.76
CA VAL A 239 -15.26 20.03 11.14
C VAL A 239 -15.94 20.44 12.45
N GLY A 240 -15.18 20.47 13.55
CA GLY A 240 -15.64 21.00 14.84
C GLY A 240 -16.13 22.45 14.70
N PRO A 241 -16.98 22.93 15.63
CA PRO A 241 -17.88 24.04 15.37
C PRO A 241 -17.13 25.30 15.00
N ILE A 242 -17.49 25.91 13.87
CA ILE A 242 -17.22 27.32 13.62
C ILE A 242 -17.92 28.07 14.74
N LEU A 243 -17.15 28.54 15.72
CA LEU A 243 -17.61 29.57 16.64
C LEU A 243 -17.80 30.86 15.83
N THR A 244 -18.96 31.00 15.21
CA THR A 244 -19.51 32.31 14.89
C THR A 244 -19.94 32.96 16.19
N GLN A 245 -19.01 33.58 16.90
CA GLN A 245 -19.38 34.64 17.83
C GLN A 245 -19.62 35.91 16.99
N GLY A 246 -20.88 36.09 16.61
CA GLY A 246 -21.45 37.42 16.47
C GLY A 246 -22.25 37.70 17.75
N VAL A 247 -21.78 38.64 18.57
CA VAL A 247 -22.40 39.95 18.87
C VAL A 247 -21.30 40.85 19.42
#